data_AF-A0A2A4GX92-F1
#
_entry.id   AF-A0A2A4GX92-F1
#
_cell.length_a   1.000
_cell.length_b   1.000
_cell.length_c   1.000
_cell.angle_alpha   90.00
_cell.angle_beta   90.00
_cell.angle_gamma   90.00
#
_symmetry.space_group_name_H-M   'P 1'
#
loop_
_entity.id
_entity.type
_entity.pdbx_description
1 polymer ?
#
loop_
_entity_poly.entity_id
_entity_poly.type
_entity_poly.pdbx_seq_one_letter_code
_entity_poly.pdbx_strand_id
1 'polypeptide(L)'
;MKKSNIDKKKVGQRIKQIRKNAGLNLEEFGGIFSVSKSNVSKWENGANLPNNKRLKTIAELGNISVETLLFGNFDEYIRDLLEKEILNYIYKNELNPSKEFPVFFEQLSWLINTPNKLGKDFFDEKVFINKVNYFLDIEYSLGDRSLDALTRYAYDKLTDADEVIVNIYDDEQGRKQINTDEKIRYFVNELHKLNSQTFKFIDEYREMNNLNRLDSE
;
A
#
# COMPACT_ATOMS: atom_id res chain seq x y z
N MET A 1 -19.37 -9.43 0.49
CA MET A 1 -18.65 -8.49 -0.40
C MET A 1 -19.68 -7.65 -1.15
N LYS A 2 -19.58 -6.32 -1.13
CA LYS A 2 -20.41 -5.45 -2.00
C LYS A 2 -20.11 -5.83 -3.46
N LYS A 3 -21.12 -5.99 -4.31
CA LYS A 3 -20.96 -6.23 -5.76
C LYS A 3 -20.13 -5.09 -6.36
N SER A 4 -18.84 -5.34 -6.55
CA SER A 4 -17.92 -4.39 -7.19
C SER A 4 -18.10 -4.44 -8.70
N ASN A 5 -17.70 -3.38 -9.38
CA ASN A 5 -17.65 -3.32 -10.83
C ASN A 5 -16.69 -4.42 -11.36
N ILE A 6 -17.16 -5.28 -12.26
CA ILE A 6 -16.37 -6.41 -12.78
C ILE A 6 -15.29 -5.89 -13.73
N ASP A 7 -14.01 -6.11 -13.40
CA ASP A 7 -12.90 -5.88 -14.32
C ASP A 7 -12.86 -6.97 -15.39
N LYS A 8 -13.45 -6.67 -16.56
CA LYS A 8 -13.53 -7.60 -17.69
C LYS A 8 -12.16 -8.03 -18.20
N LYS A 9 -11.13 -7.19 -18.08
CA LYS A 9 -9.78 -7.51 -18.55
C LYS A 9 -9.15 -8.57 -17.66
N LYS A 10 -9.29 -8.43 -16.34
CA LYS A 10 -8.85 -9.45 -15.36
C LYS A 10 -9.63 -10.75 -15.51
N VAL A 11 -10.95 -10.69 -15.72
CA VAL A 11 -11.74 -11.90 -16.04
C VAL A 11 -11.22 -12.56 -17.31
N GLY A 12 -10.98 -11.79 -18.38
CA GLY A 12 -10.41 -12.31 -19.63
C GLY A 12 -9.06 -12.98 -19.46
N GLN A 13 -8.18 -12.41 -18.63
CA GLN A 13 -6.89 -13.02 -18.28
C GLN A 13 -7.05 -14.36 -17.57
N ARG A 14 -7.98 -14.46 -16.60
CA ARG A 14 -8.29 -15.73 -15.92
C ARG A 14 -8.88 -16.77 -16.87
N ILE A 15 -9.78 -16.39 -17.78
CA ILE A 15 -10.31 -17.27 -18.84
C ILE A 15 -9.16 -17.80 -19.72
N LYS A 16 -8.26 -16.91 -20.15
CA LYS A 16 -7.09 -17.28 -20.96
C LYS A 16 -6.18 -18.26 -20.24
N GLN A 17 -5.96 -18.05 -18.93
CA GLN A 17 -5.15 -18.96 -18.12
C GLN A 17 -5.79 -20.34 -18.00
N ILE A 18 -7.11 -20.41 -17.74
CA ILE A 18 -7.86 -21.68 -17.69
C ILE A 18 -7.75 -22.42 -19.03
N ARG A 19 -7.96 -21.73 -20.15
CA ARG A 19 -7.81 -22.33 -21.49
C ARG A 19 -6.41 -22.89 -21.71
N LYS A 20 -5.37 -22.10 -21.41
CA LYS A 20 -3.97 -22.51 -21.58
C LYS A 20 -3.60 -23.70 -20.69
N ASN A 21 -4.06 -23.71 -19.44
CA ASN A 21 -3.84 -24.83 -18.51
C ASN A 21 -4.51 -26.12 -18.99
N ALA A 22 -5.63 -26.00 -19.71
CA ALA A 22 -6.28 -27.13 -20.36
C ALA A 22 -5.59 -27.57 -21.68
N GLY A 23 -4.52 -26.88 -22.11
CA GLY A 23 -3.80 -27.20 -23.35
C GLY A 23 -4.55 -26.82 -24.63
N LEU A 24 -5.60 -26.02 -24.54
CA LEU A 24 -6.51 -25.75 -25.66
C LEU A 24 -6.13 -24.49 -26.44
N ASN A 25 -6.25 -24.53 -27.76
CA ASN A 25 -6.23 -23.33 -28.60
C ASN A 25 -7.58 -22.60 -28.58
N LEU A 26 -7.67 -21.41 -29.18
CA LEU A 26 -8.89 -20.59 -29.15
C LEU A 26 -10.09 -21.27 -29.83
N GLU A 27 -9.84 -22.08 -30.85
CA GLU A 27 -10.87 -22.78 -31.63
C GLU A 27 -11.41 -23.98 -30.87
N GLU A 28 -10.52 -24.81 -30.30
CA GLU A 28 -10.88 -25.94 -29.43
C GLU A 28 -11.67 -25.49 -28.20
N PHE A 29 -11.21 -24.41 -27.55
CA PHE A 29 -11.92 -23.83 -26.41
C PHE A 29 -13.28 -23.27 -26.81
N GLY A 30 -13.37 -22.61 -27.97
CA GLY A 30 -14.65 -22.11 -28.51
C GLY A 30 -15.64 -23.24 -28.80
N GLY A 31 -15.14 -24.39 -29.26
CA GLY A 31 -15.90 -25.60 -29.52
C GLY A 31 -16.72 -26.09 -28.31
N ILE A 32 -16.15 -26.02 -27.11
CA ILE A 32 -16.82 -26.40 -25.85
C ILE A 32 -18.12 -25.60 -25.63
N PHE A 33 -18.16 -24.36 -26.09
CA PHE A 33 -19.27 -23.43 -25.88
C PHE A 33 -20.11 -23.16 -27.14
N SER A 34 -19.81 -23.89 -28.23
CA SER A 34 -20.35 -23.66 -29.58
C SER A 34 -20.22 -22.20 -30.02
N VAL A 35 -19.03 -21.61 -29.85
CA VAL A 35 -18.70 -20.25 -30.29
C VAL A 35 -17.47 -20.24 -31.19
N SER A 36 -17.34 -19.18 -31.99
CA SER A 36 -16.13 -18.96 -32.78
C SER A 36 -14.94 -18.55 -31.91
N LYS A 37 -13.72 -18.80 -32.41
CA LYS A 37 -12.47 -18.30 -31.81
C LYS A 37 -12.45 -16.77 -31.61
N SER A 38 -13.20 -16.03 -32.43
CA SER A 38 -13.36 -14.57 -32.28
C SER A 38 -14.08 -14.21 -30.99
N ASN A 39 -15.11 -14.97 -30.60
CA ASN A 39 -15.81 -14.74 -29.33
C ASN A 39 -14.91 -15.05 -28.12
N VAL A 40 -14.15 -16.14 -28.17
CA VAL A 40 -13.17 -16.47 -27.13
C VAL A 40 -12.13 -15.36 -27.01
N SER A 41 -11.60 -14.88 -28.14
CA SER A 41 -10.66 -13.74 -28.15
C SER A 41 -11.25 -12.48 -27.53
N LYS A 42 -12.53 -12.16 -27.80
CA LYS A 42 -13.22 -11.02 -27.17
C LYS A 42 -13.34 -11.19 -25.65
N TRP A 43 -13.59 -12.41 -25.17
CA TRP A 43 -13.60 -12.70 -23.73
C TRP A 43 -12.22 -12.52 -23.11
N GLU A 44 -11.19 -13.11 -23.71
CA GLU A 44 -9.82 -13.06 -23.18
C GLU A 44 -9.21 -11.66 -23.17
N ASN A 45 -9.65 -10.80 -24.09
CA ASN A 45 -9.23 -9.40 -24.17
C ASN A 45 -10.15 -8.45 -23.37
N GLY A 46 -11.17 -8.97 -22.68
CA GLY A 46 -12.07 -8.17 -21.84
C GLY A 46 -13.06 -7.29 -22.61
N ALA A 47 -13.24 -7.50 -23.92
CA ALA A 47 -14.18 -6.73 -24.73
C ALA A 47 -15.64 -7.00 -24.31
N ASN A 48 -15.95 -8.25 -23.98
CA ASN A 48 -17.23 -8.64 -23.39
C ASN A 48 -17.05 -9.84 -22.45
N LEU A 49 -18.04 -10.08 -21.58
CA LEU A 49 -18.07 -11.24 -20.71
C LEU A 49 -18.82 -12.40 -21.37
N PRO A 50 -18.46 -13.66 -21.09
CA PRO A 50 -19.34 -14.79 -21.33
C PRO A 50 -20.65 -14.63 -20.53
N ASN A 51 -21.72 -15.26 -20.98
CA ASN A 51 -22.97 -15.30 -20.21
C ASN A 51 -22.83 -16.21 -18.98
N ASN A 52 -23.79 -16.14 -18.06
CA ASN A 52 -23.76 -16.89 -16.79
C ASN A 52 -23.55 -18.40 -16.96
N LYS A 53 -24.18 -19.02 -17.97
CA LYS A 53 -24.02 -20.45 -18.25
C LYS A 53 -22.57 -20.78 -18.64
N ARG A 54 -21.98 -19.98 -19.52
CA ARG A 54 -20.58 -20.15 -19.96
C ARG A 54 -19.60 -19.85 -18.84
N LEU A 55 -19.84 -18.81 -18.03
CA LEU A 55 -19.01 -18.51 -16.85
C LEU A 55 -18.97 -19.70 -15.88
N LYS A 56 -20.10 -20.35 -15.63
CA LYS A 56 -20.16 -21.54 -14.79
C LYS A 56 -19.28 -22.67 -15.34
N THR A 57 -19.44 -23.01 -16.62
CA THR A 57 -18.65 -24.07 -17.26
C THR A 57 -17.16 -23.72 -17.34
N ILE A 58 -16.80 -22.45 -17.57
CA ILE A 58 -15.40 -22.01 -17.55
C ILE A 58 -14.81 -22.15 -16.13
N ALA A 59 -15.56 -21.76 -15.10
CA ALA A 59 -15.12 -21.90 -13.71
C ALA A 59 -14.92 -23.38 -13.33
N GLU A 60 -15.82 -24.26 -13.76
CA GLU A 60 -15.69 -25.73 -13.62
C GLU A 60 -14.43 -26.27 -14.30
N LEU A 61 -14.14 -25.86 -15.55
CA LEU A 61 -12.90 -26.23 -16.26
C LEU A 61 -11.63 -25.75 -15.52
N GLY A 62 -11.72 -24.60 -14.87
CA GLY A 62 -10.63 -24.02 -14.08
C GLY A 62 -10.52 -24.58 -12.65
N ASN A 63 -11.45 -25.43 -12.22
CA ASN A 63 -11.60 -25.87 -10.83
C ASN A 63 -11.62 -24.70 -9.82
N ILE A 64 -12.35 -23.63 -10.16
CA ILE A 64 -12.54 -22.45 -9.31
C ILE A 64 -14.03 -22.10 -9.21
N SER A 65 -14.38 -21.24 -8.24
CA SER A 65 -15.73 -20.70 -8.18
C SER A 65 -15.96 -19.63 -9.26
N VAL A 66 -17.23 -19.40 -9.65
CA VAL A 66 -17.59 -18.28 -10.52
C VAL A 66 -17.21 -16.94 -9.86
N GLU A 67 -17.31 -16.84 -8.54
CA GLU A 67 -16.88 -15.69 -7.76
C GLU A 67 -15.38 -15.40 -8.00
N THR A 68 -14.54 -16.42 -7.90
CA THR A 68 -13.09 -16.33 -8.15
C THR A 68 -12.78 -16.00 -9.61
N LEU A 69 -13.54 -16.55 -10.56
CA LEU A 69 -13.38 -16.20 -11.97
C LEU A 69 -13.70 -14.72 -12.23
N LEU A 70 -14.74 -14.19 -11.58
CA LEU A 70 -15.20 -12.82 -11.77
C LEU A 70 -14.35 -11.80 -11.01
N PHE A 71 -13.96 -12.10 -9.78
CA PHE A 71 -13.37 -11.14 -8.85
C PHE A 71 -11.93 -11.45 -8.44
N GLY A 72 -11.39 -12.61 -8.81
CA GLY A 72 -10.07 -13.06 -8.38
C GLY A 72 -10.11 -13.82 -7.06
N ASN A 73 -8.96 -14.35 -6.65
CA ASN A 73 -8.80 -14.92 -5.32
C ASN A 73 -8.38 -13.84 -4.30
N PHE A 74 -8.33 -14.22 -3.03
CA PHE A 74 -7.96 -13.29 -1.96
C PHE A 74 -6.55 -12.71 -2.13
N ASP A 75 -5.58 -13.48 -2.62
CA ASP A 75 -4.20 -13.00 -2.81
C ASP A 75 -4.13 -11.99 -3.96
N GLU A 76 -4.92 -12.18 -5.03
CA GLU A 76 -5.11 -11.20 -6.10
C GLU A 76 -5.73 -9.91 -5.55
N TYR A 77 -6.74 -10.02 -4.69
CA TYR A 77 -7.36 -8.85 -4.07
C TYR A 77 -6.38 -8.06 -3.18
N ILE A 78 -5.56 -8.75 -2.36
CA ILE A 78 -4.55 -8.08 -1.52
C ILE A 78 -3.47 -7.41 -2.37
N ARG A 79 -3.02 -8.09 -3.43
CA ARG A 79 -2.07 -7.51 -4.39
C ARG A 79 -2.65 -6.27 -5.05
N ASP A 80 -3.89 -6.35 -5.54
CA ASP A 80 -4.58 -5.22 -6.18
C ASP A 80 -4.72 -4.02 -5.23
N LEU A 81 -5.06 -4.30 -3.97
CA LEU A 81 -5.15 -3.28 -2.94
C LEU A 81 -3.78 -2.63 -2.68
N LEU A 82 -2.71 -3.43 -2.57
CA LEU A 82 -1.35 -2.92 -2.41
C LEU A 82 -0.94 -2.04 -3.60
N GLU A 83 -1.11 -2.51 -4.84
CA GLU A 83 -0.78 -1.75 -6.05
C GLU A 83 -1.54 -0.42 -6.10
N LYS A 84 -2.84 -0.45 -5.76
CA LYS A 84 -3.69 0.74 -5.70
C LYS A 84 -3.18 1.75 -4.66
N GLU A 85 -2.86 1.32 -3.45
CA GLU A 85 -2.38 2.24 -2.41
C GLU A 85 -0.99 2.80 -2.71
N ILE A 86 -0.09 2.01 -3.30
CA ILE A 86 1.21 2.50 -3.79
C ILE A 86 1.01 3.61 -4.84
N LEU A 87 0.15 3.38 -5.84
CA LEU A 87 -0.13 4.38 -6.87
C LEU A 87 -0.77 5.64 -6.28
N ASN A 88 -1.74 5.49 -5.38
CA ASN A 88 -2.35 6.63 -4.68
C ASN A 88 -1.29 7.47 -3.97
N TYR A 89 -0.36 6.82 -3.26
CA TYR A 89 0.73 7.49 -2.56
C TYR A 89 1.68 8.22 -3.51
N ILE A 90 2.09 7.57 -4.60
CA ILE A 90 2.94 8.17 -5.64
C ILE A 90 2.29 9.42 -6.22
N TYR A 91 1.01 9.35 -6.60
CA TYR A 91 0.31 10.48 -7.19
C TYR A 91 0.06 11.60 -6.18
N LYS A 92 -0.26 11.26 -4.92
CA LYS A 92 -0.46 12.24 -3.84
C LYS A 92 0.80 13.06 -3.57
N ASN A 93 1.97 12.44 -3.68
CA ASN A 93 3.27 13.07 -3.42
C ASN A 93 4.00 13.51 -4.70
N GLU A 94 3.29 13.59 -5.84
CA GLU A 94 3.82 14.06 -7.13
C GLU A 94 5.08 13.30 -7.62
N LEU A 95 5.18 12.02 -7.28
CA LEU A 95 6.32 11.17 -7.65
C LEU A 95 6.16 10.53 -9.03
N ASN A 96 7.26 10.10 -9.66
CA ASN A 96 7.22 9.45 -10.97
C ASN A 96 6.80 7.97 -10.85
N PRO A 97 5.62 7.57 -11.35
CA PRO A 97 5.14 6.20 -11.20
C PRO A 97 6.03 5.16 -11.87
N SER A 98 6.68 5.50 -12.99
CA SER A 98 7.53 4.54 -13.71
C SER A 98 8.82 4.22 -12.96
N LYS A 99 9.28 5.12 -12.09
CA LYS A 99 10.49 4.95 -11.28
C LYS A 99 10.17 4.38 -9.90
N GLU A 100 9.17 4.93 -9.22
CA GLU A 100 8.93 4.62 -7.80
C GLU A 100 8.06 3.38 -7.59
N PHE A 101 7.10 3.10 -8.48
CA PHE A 101 6.20 1.95 -8.32
C PHE A 101 6.96 0.61 -8.23
N PRO A 102 7.92 0.29 -9.11
CA PRO A 102 8.66 -0.96 -9.01
C PRO A 102 9.39 -1.11 -7.66
N VAL A 103 9.98 -0.02 -7.17
CA VAL A 103 10.73 0.01 -5.90
C VAL A 103 9.80 -0.23 -4.72
N PHE A 104 8.73 0.56 -4.57
CA PHE A 104 7.77 0.39 -3.49
C PHE A 104 7.08 -0.97 -3.55
N PHE A 105 6.72 -1.44 -4.74
CA PHE A 105 6.06 -2.73 -4.88
C PHE A 105 6.98 -3.88 -4.45
N GLU A 106 8.25 -3.85 -4.84
CA GLU A 106 9.24 -4.85 -4.41
C GLU A 106 9.39 -4.85 -2.88
N GLN A 107 9.59 -3.68 -2.28
CA GLN A 107 9.79 -3.52 -0.84
C GLN A 107 8.58 -3.94 0.00
N LEU A 108 7.37 -3.75 -0.52
CA LEU A 108 6.12 -4.01 0.20
C LEU A 108 5.46 -5.33 -0.18
N SER A 109 6.00 -6.07 -1.15
CA SER A 109 5.45 -7.34 -1.63
C SER A 109 5.26 -8.37 -0.51
N TRP A 110 6.06 -8.31 0.55
CA TRP A 110 5.92 -9.21 1.70
C TRP A 110 4.57 -9.03 2.43
N LEU A 111 3.94 -7.85 2.36
CA LEU A 111 2.65 -7.57 2.98
C LEU A 111 1.53 -8.44 2.40
N ILE A 112 1.64 -8.85 1.13
CA ILE A 112 0.66 -9.71 0.45
C ILE A 112 0.46 -11.03 1.22
N ASN A 113 1.52 -11.55 1.83
CA ASN A 113 1.47 -12.83 2.54
C ASN A 113 1.06 -12.70 4.02
N THR A 114 0.93 -11.47 4.55
CA THR A 114 0.63 -11.24 5.97
C THR A 114 -0.77 -11.74 6.35
N PRO A 115 -1.83 -11.47 5.58
CA PRO A 115 -3.16 -12.01 5.86
C PRO A 115 -3.21 -13.55 5.87
N ASN A 116 -2.44 -14.20 5.00
CA ASN A 116 -2.36 -15.66 4.95
C ASN A 116 -1.74 -16.27 6.21
N LYS A 117 -0.81 -15.55 6.87
CA LYS A 117 -0.20 -15.99 8.14
C LYS A 117 -1.14 -15.84 9.34
N LEU A 118 -1.99 -14.82 9.33
CA LEU A 118 -2.90 -14.51 10.44
C LEU A 118 -4.27 -15.23 10.31
N GLY A 119 -4.60 -15.68 9.11
CA GLY A 119 -5.91 -16.23 8.75
C GLY A 119 -6.73 -15.19 7.99
N LYS A 120 -7.25 -15.56 6.81
CA LYS A 120 -7.97 -14.66 5.89
C LYS A 120 -9.19 -14.00 6.55
N ASP A 121 -9.83 -14.70 7.49
CA ASP A 121 -11.01 -14.22 8.22
C ASP A 121 -10.71 -13.07 9.19
N PHE A 122 -9.42 -12.85 9.53
CA PHE A 122 -8.97 -11.74 10.37
C PHE A 122 -8.45 -10.55 9.57
N PHE A 123 -8.62 -10.57 8.24
CA PHE A 123 -8.21 -9.46 7.40
C PHE A 123 -9.14 -8.25 7.60
N ASP A 124 -8.53 -7.13 7.98
CA ASP A 124 -9.17 -5.83 8.00
C ASP A 124 -8.50 -4.92 6.95
N GLU A 125 -9.30 -4.48 5.96
CA GLU A 125 -8.83 -3.65 4.85
C GLU A 125 -8.24 -2.32 5.35
N LYS A 126 -8.85 -1.68 6.34
CA LYS A 126 -8.40 -0.40 6.88
C LYS A 126 -7.06 -0.55 7.60
N VAL A 127 -6.89 -1.61 8.40
CA VAL A 127 -5.62 -1.91 9.06
C VAL A 127 -4.53 -2.20 8.04
N PHE A 128 -4.85 -2.93 6.97
CA PHE A 128 -3.90 -3.20 5.89
C PHE A 128 -3.46 -1.91 5.18
N ILE A 129 -4.40 -1.06 4.76
CA ILE A 129 -4.10 0.23 4.12
C ILE A 129 -3.24 1.10 5.03
N ASN A 130 -3.57 1.19 6.33
CA ASN A 130 -2.79 1.95 7.30
C ASN A 130 -1.34 1.46 7.39
N LYS A 131 -1.13 0.13 7.36
CA LYS A 131 0.23 -0.45 7.35
C LYS A 131 0.97 -0.14 6.06
N VAL A 132 0.31 -0.24 4.90
CA VAL A 132 0.92 0.10 3.60
C VAL A 132 1.39 1.56 3.62
N ASN A 133 0.52 2.49 4.02
CA ASN A 133 0.87 3.91 4.10
C ASN A 133 2.03 4.15 5.07
N TYR A 134 2.01 3.54 6.26
CA TYR A 134 3.11 3.64 7.21
C TYR A 134 4.45 3.21 6.61
N PHE A 135 4.50 2.10 5.88
CA PHE A 135 5.75 1.68 5.24
C PHE A 135 6.14 2.55 4.05
N LEU A 136 5.17 3.07 3.28
CA LEU A 136 5.43 4.02 2.21
C LEU A 136 6.03 5.32 2.74
N ASP A 137 5.51 5.84 3.86
CA ASP A 137 6.07 7.01 4.55
C ASP A 137 7.53 6.74 4.94
N ILE A 138 7.81 5.55 5.51
CA ILE A 138 9.18 5.15 5.88
C ILE A 138 10.10 5.07 4.67
N GLU A 139 9.71 4.35 3.61
CA GLU A 139 10.57 4.16 2.44
C GLU A 139 10.76 5.47 1.68
N TYR A 140 9.72 6.30 1.60
CA TYR A 140 9.80 7.63 1.00
C TYR A 140 10.75 8.54 1.79
N SER A 141 10.58 8.63 3.10
CA SER A 141 11.41 9.51 3.92
C SER A 141 12.84 9.00 4.10
N LEU A 142 13.06 7.69 4.13
CA LEU A 142 14.41 7.10 4.22
C LEU A 142 15.13 7.05 2.88
N GLY A 143 14.45 7.25 1.75
CA GLY A 143 15.06 7.37 0.42
C GLY A 143 16.07 6.27 0.10
N ASP A 144 17.31 6.67 -0.24
CA ASP A 144 18.42 5.77 -0.56
C ASP A 144 19.05 5.09 0.67
N ARG A 145 18.48 5.30 1.87
CA ARG A 145 18.99 4.85 3.16
C ARG A 145 20.42 5.32 3.44
N SER A 146 20.81 6.43 2.82
CA SER A 146 22.04 7.12 3.16
C SER A 146 21.98 7.70 4.57
N LEU A 147 23.14 8.07 5.09
CA LEU A 147 23.21 8.80 6.36
C LEU A 147 22.41 10.11 6.28
N ASP A 148 22.41 10.80 5.13
CA ASP A 148 21.65 12.03 4.93
C ASP A 148 20.15 11.76 5.07
N ALA A 149 19.62 10.75 4.37
CA ALA A 149 18.20 10.41 4.42
C ALA A 149 17.77 9.92 5.82
N LEU A 150 18.59 9.09 6.49
CA LEU A 150 18.30 8.63 7.84
C LEU A 150 18.24 9.79 8.85
N THR A 151 19.20 10.72 8.78
CA THR A 151 19.26 11.86 9.70
C THR A 151 18.15 12.88 9.42
N ARG A 152 17.79 13.10 8.14
CA ARG A 152 16.60 13.89 7.76
C ARG A 152 15.31 13.26 8.28
N TYR A 153 15.11 11.96 8.07
CA TYR A 153 13.94 11.26 8.59
C TYR A 153 13.84 11.35 10.12
N ALA A 154 14.95 11.15 10.83
CA ALA A 154 14.97 11.28 12.28
C ALA A 154 14.64 12.71 12.74
N TYR A 155 15.15 13.72 12.02
CA TYR A 155 14.87 15.12 12.28
C TYR A 155 13.37 15.42 12.06
N ASP A 156 12.79 15.02 10.94
CA ASP A 156 11.37 15.22 10.63
C ASP A 156 10.46 14.57 11.69
N LYS A 157 10.77 13.33 12.10
CA LYS A 157 10.02 12.63 13.16
C LYS A 157 10.13 13.34 14.51
N LEU A 158 11.25 14.00 14.77
CA LEU A 158 11.44 14.79 15.98
C LEU A 158 10.67 16.11 15.91
N THR A 159 10.58 16.73 14.73
CA THR A 159 9.73 17.90 14.46
C THR A 159 8.25 17.57 14.68
N ASP A 160 7.77 16.45 14.13
CA ASP A 160 6.40 15.96 14.39
C ASP A 160 6.14 15.79 15.89
N ALA A 161 7.12 15.28 16.64
CA ALA A 161 7.02 15.10 18.09
C ALA A 161 7.03 16.42 18.87
N ASP A 162 7.80 17.42 18.41
CA ASP A 162 7.85 18.75 19.04
C ASP A 162 6.59 19.57 18.78
N GLU A 163 5.91 19.34 17.65
CA GLU A 163 4.59 19.94 17.35
C GLU A 163 3.55 19.58 18.43
N VAL A 164 3.63 18.40 19.04
CA VAL A 164 2.76 18.00 20.16
C VAL A 164 2.95 18.95 21.35
N ILE A 165 4.19 19.36 21.64
CA ILE A 165 4.48 20.31 22.72
C ILE A 165 3.89 21.68 22.38
N VAL A 166 4.12 22.17 21.16
CA VAL A 166 3.58 23.44 20.67
C VAL A 166 2.05 23.46 20.80
N ASN A 167 1.39 22.41 20.33
CA ASN A 167 -0.07 22.27 20.40
C ASN A 167 -0.62 22.33 21.85
N ILE A 168 0.10 21.78 22.83
CA ILE A 168 -0.30 21.90 24.24
C ILE A 168 -0.15 23.34 24.75
N TYR A 169 0.90 24.06 24.32
CA TYR A 169 1.08 25.48 24.66
C TYR A 169 0.09 26.39 23.93
N ASP A 170 -0.42 26.02 22.75
CA ASP A 170 -1.40 26.79 21.99
C ASP A 170 -2.85 26.52 22.43
N ASP A 171 -3.13 25.37 23.04
CA ASP A 171 -4.42 25.07 23.64
C ASP A 171 -4.63 25.74 25.01
N GLU A 172 -5.80 26.36 25.22
CA GLU A 172 -6.11 27.06 26.47
C GLU A 172 -6.19 26.10 27.67
N GLN A 173 -6.77 24.91 27.49
CA GLN A 173 -6.81 23.91 28.56
C GLN A 173 -5.42 23.34 28.83
N GLY A 174 -4.63 23.07 27.79
CA GLY A 174 -3.24 22.66 27.87
C GLY A 174 -2.39 23.63 28.68
N ARG A 175 -2.43 24.94 28.36
CA ARG A 175 -1.76 25.98 29.15
C ARG A 175 -2.21 26.01 30.60
N LYS A 176 -3.51 25.90 30.85
CA LYS A 176 -4.04 25.87 32.22
C LYS A 176 -3.45 24.68 32.99
N GLN A 177 -3.46 23.48 32.41
CA GLN A 177 -2.89 22.28 33.01
C GLN A 177 -1.39 22.42 33.28
N ILE A 178 -0.61 22.94 32.32
CA ILE A 178 0.82 23.23 32.53
C ILE A 178 1.04 24.19 33.71
N ASN A 179 0.18 25.19 33.88
CA ASN A 179 0.32 26.14 34.98
C ASN A 179 -0.11 25.57 36.33
N THR A 180 -1.08 24.65 36.37
CA THR A 180 -1.68 24.14 37.61
C THR A 180 -1.13 22.79 38.07
N ASP A 181 -0.59 21.96 37.17
CA ASP A 181 -0.06 20.63 37.48
C ASP A 181 1.45 20.56 37.21
N GLU A 182 2.21 20.45 38.30
CA GLU A 182 3.68 20.38 38.25
C GLU A 182 4.20 19.15 37.49
N LYS A 183 3.48 18.02 37.52
CA LYS A 183 3.89 16.80 36.81
C LYS A 183 3.76 16.97 35.31
N ILE A 184 2.65 17.59 34.85
CA ILE A 184 2.44 17.91 33.45
C ILE A 184 3.50 18.90 32.97
N ARG A 185 3.74 19.97 33.73
CA ARG A 185 4.79 20.95 33.42
C ARG A 185 6.18 20.33 33.32
N TYR A 186 6.54 19.49 34.28
CA TYR A 186 7.82 18.77 34.28
C TYR A 186 7.95 17.89 33.04
N PHE A 187 6.92 17.09 32.74
CA PHE A 187 6.91 16.20 31.58
C PHE A 187 7.11 16.97 30.26
N VAL A 188 6.35 18.05 30.03
CA VAL A 188 6.45 18.87 28.83
C VAL A 188 7.83 19.52 28.70
N ASN A 189 8.38 20.06 29.80
CA ASN A 189 9.70 20.70 29.79
C ASN A 189 10.85 19.71 29.54
N GLU A 190 10.82 18.54 30.18
CA GLU A 190 11.84 17.52 29.92
C GLU A 190 11.73 16.94 28.51
N LEU A 191 10.51 16.77 27.98
CA LEU A 191 10.32 16.33 26.60
C LEU A 191 10.90 17.35 25.62
N HIS A 192 10.62 18.65 25.80
CA HIS A 192 11.18 19.71 24.96
C HIS A 192 12.72 19.76 25.03
N LYS A 193 13.29 19.57 26.22
CA LYS A 193 14.75 19.52 26.42
C LYS A 193 15.38 18.31 25.74
N LEU A 194 14.77 17.13 25.85
CA LEU A 194 15.24 15.91 25.18
C LEU A 194 15.17 16.06 23.66
N ASN A 195 14.10 16.67 23.13
CA ASN A 195 13.97 16.98 21.71
C ASN A 195 15.08 17.93 21.27
N SER A 196 15.27 19.04 21.98
CA SER A 196 16.34 20.02 21.68
C SER A 196 17.74 19.39 21.67
N GLN A 197 18.03 18.50 22.62
CA GLN A 197 19.31 17.77 22.67
C GLN A 197 19.46 16.82 21.48
N THR A 198 18.37 16.18 21.06
CA THR A 198 18.39 15.22 19.96
C THR A 198 18.53 15.92 18.61
N PHE A 199 17.85 17.06 18.39
CA PHE A 199 18.06 17.92 17.21
C PHE A 199 19.52 18.34 17.09
N LYS A 200 20.09 18.85 18.19
CA LYS A 200 21.51 19.25 18.24
C LYS A 200 22.44 18.08 17.93
N PHE A 201 22.20 16.91 18.50
CA PHE A 201 22.98 15.71 18.21
C PHE A 201 22.94 15.34 16.71
N ILE A 202 21.75 15.39 16.09
CA ILE A 202 21.59 15.08 14.66
C ILE A 202 22.44 16.03 13.82
N ASP A 203 22.35 17.34 14.05
CA ASP A 203 23.12 18.34 13.31
C ASP A 203 24.64 18.19 13.52
N GLU A 204 25.10 18.02 14.76
CA GLU A 204 26.52 17.81 15.05
C GLU A 204 27.04 16.54 14.37
N TYR A 205 26.27 15.46 14.36
CA TYR A 205 26.65 14.21 13.68
C TYR A 205 26.68 14.37 12.16
N ARG A 206 25.76 15.15 11.58
CA ARG A 206 25.75 15.49 10.15
C ARG A 206 27.01 16.29 9.77
N GLU A 207 27.36 17.32 10.54
CA GLU A 207 28.58 18.11 10.32
C GLU A 207 29.85 17.25 10.40
N MET A 208 29.95 16.37 11.42
CA MET A 208 31.08 15.43 11.56
C MET A 208 31.27 14.52 10.34
N ASN A 209 30.21 14.29 9.57
CA ASN A 209 30.21 13.46 8.37
C ASN A 209 30.12 14.29 7.07
N ASN A 210 30.44 15.58 7.11
CA ASN A 210 30.43 16.51 5.95
C ASN A 210 29.04 16.69 5.30
N LEU A 211 27.97 16.64 6.09
CA LEU A 211 26.60 16.99 5.66
C LEU A 211 26.20 18.35 6.24
N ASN A 212 25.33 19.08 5.54
CA ASN A 212 24.79 20.34 6.02
C ASN A 212 23.85 20.13 7.22
N ARG A 213 23.80 21.10 8.12
CA ARG A 213 22.80 21.16 9.19
C ARG A 213 21.39 21.33 8.62
N LEU A 214 20.39 20.82 9.34
CA LEU A 214 18.98 20.87 8.93
C LEU A 214 18.25 22.08 9.53
N ASP A 215 18.70 22.61 10.66
CA ASP A 215 18.11 23.80 11.29
C ASP A 215 18.35 25.12 10.52
N SER A 216 19.13 25.05 9.45
CA SER A 216 19.46 26.18 8.56
C SER A 216 18.76 26.16 7.20
N GLU A 217 17.96 25.13 6.89
CA GLU A 217 17.17 24.98 5.67
C GLU A 217 15.74 25.51 5.84
#